data_AF-A0A945ZSA8-F1
#
_entry.id   AF-A0A945ZSA8-F1
#
_cell.length_a   1.000
_cell.length_b   1.000
_cell.length_c   1.000
_cell.angle_alpha   90.00
_cell.angle_beta   90.00
_cell.angle_gamma   90.00
#
_symmetry.space_group_name_H-M   'P 1'
#
loop_
_entity.id
_entity.type
_entity.pdbx_description
1 polymer ?
#
loop_
_entity_poly.entity_id
_entity_poly.type
_entity_poly.pdbx_seq_one_letter_code
_entity_poly.pdbx_strand_id
1 'polypeptide(L)'
;MLFKGKSNDKINEDQINLVKTAQRRIKQKKRLFFHLSLMFFGIISFLAINLLFGFKEELLFFNYPWSYMASTIWILLFLIHTYNVFITNRFMGKNWE
;
A
#
# COMPACT_ATOMS: atom_id res chain seq x y z
N MET A 1 31.32 -26.74 33.96
CA MET A 1 30.62 -27.60 32.98
C MET A 1 29.65 -26.72 32.19
N LEU A 2 29.84 -26.63 30.87
CA LEU A 2 28.97 -25.87 29.98
C LEU A 2 27.65 -26.61 29.81
N PHE A 3 26.57 -26.11 30.41
CA PHE A 3 25.23 -26.62 30.20
C PHE A 3 24.80 -26.31 28.77
N LYS A 4 25.05 -27.24 27.85
CA LYS A 4 24.47 -27.24 26.51
C LYS A 4 23.01 -27.66 26.65
N GLY A 5 22.12 -26.68 26.76
CA GLY A 5 20.67 -26.89 26.77
C GLY A 5 20.24 -27.64 25.50
N LYS A 6 19.44 -28.68 25.68
CA LYS A 6 18.88 -29.52 24.60
C LYS A 6 18.27 -28.62 23.52
N SER A 7 18.82 -28.68 22.30
CA SER A 7 18.16 -28.15 21.11
C SER A 7 16.94 -29.01 20.82
N ASN A 8 15.78 -28.56 21.27
CA ASN A 8 14.52 -29.22 20.99
C ASN A 8 14.21 -29.02 19.49
N ASP A 9 14.55 -30.04 18.70
CA ASP A 9 14.39 -30.12 17.24
C ASP A 9 12.92 -30.38 16.84
N LYS A 10 12.01 -29.62 17.44
CA LYS A 10 10.63 -29.48 16.98
C LYS A 10 10.48 -28.02 16.65
N ILE A 11 10.39 -27.70 15.36
CA ILE A 11 10.06 -26.35 14.91
C ILE A 11 8.83 -25.92 15.70
N ASN A 12 9.01 -24.98 16.64
CA ASN A 12 7.94 -24.55 17.52
C ASN A 12 6.87 -23.89 16.66
N GLU A 13 5.62 -24.34 16.72
CA GLU A 13 4.53 -23.82 15.87
C GLU A 13 4.41 -22.28 15.97
N ASP A 14 4.76 -21.73 17.14
CA ASP A 14 4.85 -20.29 17.38
C ASP A 14 5.87 -19.61 16.44
N GLN A 15 7.04 -20.21 16.23
CA GLN A 15 8.04 -19.66 15.30
C GLN A 15 7.53 -19.67 13.85
N ILE A 16 6.82 -20.72 13.44
CA ILE A 16 6.19 -20.80 12.12
C ILE A 16 5.14 -19.70 11.97
N ASN A 17 4.32 -19.47 13.00
CA ASN A 17 3.28 -18.44 12.98
C ASN A 17 3.85 -17.02 12.95
N LEU A 18 4.97 -16.76 13.65
CA LEU A 18 5.70 -15.49 13.58
C LEU A 18 6.26 -15.24 12.17
N VAL A 19 6.90 -16.24 11.56
CA VAL A 19 7.44 -16.13 10.19
C VAL A 19 6.31 -15.91 9.18
N LYS A 20 5.21 -16.66 9.25
CA LYS A 20 4.05 -16.48 8.37
C LYS A 20 3.45 -15.07 8.49
N THR A 21 3.38 -14.54 9.71
CA THR A 21 2.89 -13.17 9.96
C THR A 21 3.83 -12.13 9.38
N ALA A 22 5.14 -12.29 9.58
CA ALA A 22 6.16 -11.41 9.01
C ALA A 22 6.10 -11.40 7.47
N GLN A 23 6.00 -12.57 6.83
CA GLN A 23 5.85 -12.69 5.36
C GLN A 23 4.60 -11.97 4.84
N ARG A 24 3.46 -12.13 5.52
CA ARG A 24 2.21 -11.42 5.16
C ARG A 24 2.38 -9.91 5.23
N ARG A 25 3.04 -9.39 6.28
CA ARG A 25 3.33 -7.96 6.44
C ARG A 25 4.25 -7.42 5.34
N ILE A 26 5.28 -8.18 4.96
CA ILE A 26 6.18 -7.82 3.86
C ILE A 26 5.39 -7.73 2.53
N LYS A 27 4.52 -8.70 2.25
CA LYS A 27 3.68 -8.70 1.04
C LYS A 27 2.73 -7.50 0.99
N GLN A 28 2.10 -7.14 2.12
CA GLN A 28 1.24 -5.96 2.21
C GLN A 28 2.01 -4.66 1.92
N LYS A 29 3.19 -4.47 2.54
CA LYS A 29 4.05 -3.31 2.29
C LYS A 29 4.52 -3.24 0.84
N LYS A 30 4.91 -4.37 0.25
CA LYS A 30 5.30 -4.44 -1.17
C LYS A 30 4.15 -4.02 -2.09
N ARG A 31 2.91 -4.43 -1.80
CA ARG A 31 1.73 -4.02 -2.57
C ARG A 31 1.48 -2.52 -2.47
N LEU A 32 1.66 -1.93 -1.29
CA LEU A 32 1.55 -0.48 -1.10
C LEU A 32 2.59 0.29 -1.92
N PHE A 33 3.86 -0.15 -1.90
CA PHE A 33 4.91 0.47 -2.72
C PHE A 33 4.60 0.40 -4.21
N PHE A 34 4.11 -0.76 -4.70
CA PHE A 34 3.67 -0.87 -6.09
C PHE A 34 2.53 0.11 -6.43
N HIS A 35 1.53 0.24 -5.56
CA HIS A 35 0.44 1.21 -5.76
C HIS A 35 0.94 2.66 -5.74
N LEU A 36 1.91 2.99 -4.89
CA LEU A 36 2.54 4.32 -4.86
C LEU A 36 3.23 4.63 -6.20
N SER A 37 4.02 3.70 -6.73
CA SER A 37 4.67 3.86 -8.03
C SER A 37 3.66 4.01 -9.16
N LEU A 38 2.62 3.18 -9.19
CA LEU A 38 1.55 3.25 -10.18
C LEU A 38 0.78 4.58 -10.09
N MET A 39 0.53 5.07 -8.87
CA MET A 39 -0.15 6.34 -8.65
C MET A 39 0.65 7.51 -9.24
N PHE A 40 1.97 7.57 -9.00
CA PHE A 40 2.80 8.61 -9.61
C PHE A 40 2.76 8.57 -11.13
N PHE A 41 2.91 7.37 -11.70
CA PHE A 41 2.81 7.17 -13.13
C PHE A 41 1.43 7.60 -13.67
N GLY A 42 0.36 7.28 -12.96
CA GLY A 42 -1.01 7.66 -13.29
C GLY A 42 -1.24 9.17 -13.26
N ILE A 43 -0.75 9.86 -12.22
CA ILE A 43 -0.86 11.32 -12.08
C ILE A 43 -0.12 12.02 -13.22
N ILE A 44 1.13 11.61 -13.48
CA ILE A 44 1.93 12.15 -14.59
C ILE A 44 1.22 11.91 -15.92
N SER A 45 0.65 10.71 -16.12
CA SER A 45 -0.09 10.38 -17.34
C SER A 45 -1.34 11.24 -17.52
N PHE A 46 -2.14 11.46 -16.47
CA PHE A 46 -3.33 12.31 -16.54
C PHE A 46 -2.99 13.76 -16.85
N LEU A 47 -1.95 14.30 -16.22
CA LEU A 47 -1.48 15.64 -16.51
C LEU A 47 -0.92 15.75 -17.92
N ALA A 48 -0.13 14.78 -18.38
CA ALA A 48 0.43 14.74 -19.73
C ALA A 48 -0.66 14.64 -20.80
N ILE A 49 -1.67 13.79 -20.62
CA ILE A 49 -2.81 13.65 -21.55
C ILE A 49 -3.60 14.96 -21.66
N ASN A 50 -3.77 15.67 -20.55
CA ASN A 50 -4.46 16.96 -20.55
C ASN A 50 -3.60 18.08 -21.16
N LEU A 51 -2.34 18.26 -20.70
CA LEU A 51 -1.47 19.35 -21.15
C LEU A 51 -0.92 19.17 -22.57
N LEU A 52 -0.49 17.96 -22.94
CA LEU A 52 0.21 17.73 -24.21
C LEU A 52 -0.75 17.41 -25.36
N PHE A 53 -1.85 16.73 -25.06
CA PHE A 53 -2.80 16.26 -26.09
C PHE A 53 -4.12 17.04 -26.09
N GLY A 54 -4.30 18.00 -25.18
CA GLY A 54 -5.51 18.79 -25.05
C GLY A 54 -6.78 17.94 -24.86
N PHE A 55 -6.63 16.74 -24.29
CA PHE A 55 -7.74 15.81 -24.19
C PHE A 55 -8.78 16.37 -23.22
N LYS A 56 -10.00 16.61 -23.71
CA LYS A 56 -11.14 17.10 -22.91
C LYS A 56 -10.87 18.44 -22.20
N GLU A 57 -10.20 19.38 -22.86
CA GLU A 57 -9.93 20.73 -22.30
C GLU A 57 -11.21 21.47 -21.86
N GLU A 58 -12.32 21.25 -22.54
CA GLU A 58 -13.62 21.87 -22.21
C GLU A 58 -14.23 21.33 -20.90
N LEU A 59 -13.79 20.16 -20.42
CA LEU A 59 -14.25 19.59 -19.15
C LEU A 59 -13.49 20.24 -17.99
N LEU A 60 -14.07 21.31 -17.49
CA LEU A 60 -13.61 22.03 -16.30
C LEU A 60 -14.46 21.64 -15.08
N PHE A 61 -13.79 21.24 -14.00
CA PHE A 61 -14.39 21.05 -12.69
C PHE A 61 -13.92 22.16 -11.76
N PHE A 62 -14.85 22.95 -11.20
CA PHE A 62 -14.53 24.09 -10.35
C PHE A 62 -13.54 25.08 -10.99
N ASN A 63 -13.65 25.33 -12.31
CA ASN A 63 -12.73 26.12 -13.11
C ASN A 63 -11.30 25.55 -13.24
N TYR A 64 -11.09 24.28 -12.89
CA TYR A 64 -9.83 23.57 -13.10
C TYR A 64 -9.99 22.45 -14.14
N PRO A 65 -8.94 22.15 -14.94
CA PRO A 65 -8.98 21.03 -15.86
C PRO A 65 -9.28 19.71 -15.14
N TRP A 66 -10.03 18.83 -15.81
CA TRP A 66 -10.41 17.52 -15.24
C TRP A 66 -9.23 16.68 -14.74
N SER A 67 -8.03 16.86 -15.29
CA SER A 67 -6.81 16.16 -14.86
C SER A 67 -6.49 16.42 -13.40
N TYR A 68 -6.67 17.65 -12.90
CA TYR A 68 -6.45 18.01 -11.50
C TYR A 68 -7.43 17.29 -10.57
N MET A 69 -8.69 17.21 -10.96
CA MET A 69 -9.71 16.47 -10.21
C MET A 69 -9.39 14.97 -10.19
N ALA A 70 -9.04 14.39 -11.35
CA ALA A 70 -8.66 12.98 -11.45
C ALA A 70 -7.42 12.65 -10.60
N SER A 71 -6.38 13.49 -10.64
CA SER A 71 -5.20 13.36 -9.79
C SER A 71 -5.56 13.44 -8.30
N THR A 72 -6.43 14.38 -7.91
CA THR A 72 -6.87 14.54 -6.52
C THR A 72 -7.60 13.30 -6.00
N ILE A 73 -8.55 12.78 -6.77
CA ILE A 73 -9.28 11.55 -6.42
C ILE A 73 -8.32 10.36 -6.28
N TRP A 74 -7.35 10.24 -7.18
CA TRP A 74 -6.37 9.14 -7.10
C TRP A 74 -5.50 9.22 -5.85
N ILE A 75 -5.06 10.42 -5.47
CA ILE A 75 -4.32 10.65 -4.22
C ILE A 75 -5.18 10.28 -3.01
N LEU A 76 -6.47 10.65 -2.98
CA LEU A 76 -7.37 10.28 -1.90
C LEU A 76 -7.52 8.75 -1.77
N LEU A 77 -7.68 8.03 -2.88
CA LEU A 77 -7.71 6.57 -2.88
C LEU A 77 -6.41 5.96 -2.32
N PHE A 78 -5.26 6.54 -2.67
CA PHE A 78 -3.97 6.10 -2.13
C PHE A 78 -3.84 6.37 -0.63
N LEU A 79 -4.36 7.50 -0.12
CA LEU A 79 -4.39 7.79 1.32
C LEU A 79 -5.25 6.78 2.08
N ILE A 80 -6.44 6.45 1.58
CA ILE A 80 -7.30 5.41 2.17
C ILE A 80 -6.57 4.06 2.19
N HIS A 81 -5.90 3.70 1.09
CA HIS A 81 -5.13 2.47 1.01
C HIS A 81 -3.98 2.44 2.03
N THR A 82 -3.25 3.55 2.15
CA THR A 82 -2.15 3.73 3.10
C THR A 82 -2.64 3.61 4.55
N TYR A 83 -3.74 4.28 4.87
CA TYR A 83 -4.39 4.21 6.19
C TYR A 83 -4.78 2.76 6.53
N ASN A 84 -5.39 2.03 5.60
CA ASN A 84 -5.78 0.64 5.82
C ASN A 84 -4.55 -0.26 6.07
N VAL A 85 -3.46 -0.08 5.33
CA VAL A 85 -2.24 -0.90 5.48
C VAL A 85 -1.50 -0.59 6.78
N PHE A 86 -1.40 0.67 7.20
CA PHE A 86 -0.60 1.07 8.36
C PHE A 86 -1.37 1.19 9.67
N ILE A 87 -2.64 1.59 9.64
CA ILE A 87 -3.46 1.84 10.84
C ILE A 87 -4.39 0.64 11.06
N THR A 88 -5.35 0.39 10.15
CA THR A 88 -6.37 -0.65 10.34
C THR A 88 -5.76 -2.03 10.54
N ASN A 89 -4.85 -2.45 9.64
CA ASN A 89 -4.19 -3.75 9.76
C ASN A 89 -3.18 -3.84 10.91
N ARG A 90 -2.72 -2.72 11.50
CA ARG A 90 -1.78 -2.75 12.63
C ARG A 90 -2.51 -2.96 13.95
N PHE A 91 -3.71 -2.37 14.08
CA PHE A 91 -4.51 -2.40 15.30
C PHE A 91 -5.30 -3.72 15.45
N MET A 92 -5.93 -4.21 14.37
CA MET A 92 -6.64 -5.50 14.36
C MET A 92 -5.76 -6.61 13.78
N GLY A 93 -4.71 -6.97 14.51
CA GLY A 93 -3.93 -8.18 14.22
C GLY A 93 -4.74 -9.44 14.48
N LYS A 94 -4.28 -10.57 13.94
CA LYS A 94 -4.84 -11.93 14.08
C LYS A 94 -5.06 -12.45 15.52
N ASN A 95 -4.73 -11.64 16.53
CA ASN A 95 -4.82 -11.94 17.95
C ASN A 95 -6.05 -11.30 18.61
N TRP A 96 -6.88 -10.57 17.85
CA TRP A 96 -8.11 -9.94 18.32
C TRP A 96 -9.39 -10.71 17.91
N GLU A 97 -9.26 -11.69 17.01
CA GLU A 97 -10.27 -12.76 16.79
C GLU A 97 -9.83 -14.00 17.59
#